data_AF-A0A9E4KCF7-F1
#
_entry.id   AF-A0A9E4KCF7-F1
#
_cell.length_a   1.000
_cell.length_b   1.000
_cell.length_c   1.000
_cell.angle_alpha   90.00
_cell.angle_beta   90.00
_cell.angle_gamma   90.00
#
_symmetry.space_group_name_H-M   'P 1'
#
loop_
_entity.id
_entity.type
_entity.pdbx_description
1 polymer ?
#
loop_
_entity_poly.entity_id
_entity_poly.type
_entity_poly.pdbx_seq_one_letter_code
_entity_poly.pdbx_strand_id
1 'polypeptide(L)'
;VGFLGRIYWAFVGNEHSRELFHLPFYRLSFWKELVHEVRWYAFLEKEPRKYEGHNPLAHITMVAIITVGGIAMVLTGFSLYAEQTGLGSWQDQLFGWLIPLVGQSQDVRLWHHWGMWIIVVFVIIHVYVAIREDIVSRQSLISTRISGWRMFKDDRP
;
A
#
# COMPACT_ATOMS: atom_id res chain seq x y z
N VAL A 1 -5.30 -15.02 3.13
CA VAL A 1 -4.02 -15.75 3.33
C VAL A 1 -2.80 -14.90 2.99
N GLY A 2 -2.64 -14.40 1.74
CA GLY A 2 -1.46 -13.61 1.36
C GLY A 2 -1.21 -12.34 2.19
N PHE A 3 -2.25 -11.58 2.53
CA PHE A 3 -2.14 -10.39 3.37
C PHE A 3 -1.70 -10.71 4.81
N LEU A 4 -2.28 -11.77 5.41
CA LEU A 4 -1.88 -12.26 6.73
C LEU A 4 -0.42 -12.76 6.74
N GLY A 5 0.01 -13.43 5.67
CA GLY A 5 1.41 -13.82 5.49
C GLY A 5 2.35 -12.61 5.43
N ARG A 6 1.93 -11.49 4.81
CA ARG A 6 2.71 -10.25 4.80
C ARG A 6 2.77 -9.55 6.16
N ILE A 7 1.66 -9.54 6.91
CA ILE A 7 1.67 -9.02 8.28
C ILE A 7 2.66 -9.85 9.13
N TYR A 8 2.57 -11.18 9.06
CA TYR A 8 3.48 -12.07 9.77
C TYR A 8 4.95 -11.81 9.38
N TRP A 9 5.25 -11.74 8.09
CA TRP A 9 6.62 -11.49 7.61
C TRP A 9 7.14 -10.09 7.94
N ALA A 10 6.26 -9.12 8.16
CA ALA A 10 6.68 -7.81 8.64
C ALA A 10 7.08 -7.80 10.12
N PHE A 11 6.54 -8.71 10.94
CA PHE A 11 6.97 -8.88 12.32
C PHE A 11 8.20 -9.78 12.47
N VAL A 12 8.32 -10.81 11.62
CA VAL A 12 9.39 -11.83 11.69
C VAL A 12 10.57 -11.56 10.75
N GLY A 13 10.38 -10.76 9.71
CA GLY A 13 11.35 -10.51 8.65
C GLY A 13 12.40 -9.43 8.93
N ASN A 14 13.23 -9.18 7.91
CA ASN A 14 14.40 -8.30 7.98
C ASN A 14 14.03 -6.81 8.08
N GLU A 15 14.99 -5.89 8.29
CA GLU A 15 14.74 -4.45 8.48
C GLU A 15 13.92 -3.82 7.31
N HIS A 16 14.18 -4.24 6.06
CA HIS A 16 13.36 -3.87 4.89
C HIS A 16 11.97 -4.50 4.82
N SER A 17 11.70 -5.59 5.56
CA SER A 17 10.36 -6.15 5.71
C SER A 17 9.53 -5.35 6.73
N ARG A 18 10.18 -4.70 7.70
CA ARG A 18 9.55 -3.81 8.69
C ARG A 18 9.21 -2.43 8.12
N GLU A 19 9.82 -2.04 7.00
CA GLU A 19 9.48 -0.81 6.29
C GLU A 19 7.98 -0.74 6.01
N LEU A 20 7.29 -1.83 5.67
CA LEU A 20 5.84 -1.82 5.41
C LEU A 20 4.97 -1.33 6.59
N PHE A 21 5.54 -1.15 7.79
CA PHE A 21 4.83 -0.70 9.00
C PHE A 21 5.49 0.48 9.71
N HIS A 22 6.69 0.91 9.31
CA HIS A 22 7.44 1.96 10.01
C HIS A 22 7.78 3.12 9.07
N LEU A 23 7.02 4.21 9.17
CA LEU A 23 7.28 5.46 8.45
C LEU A 23 8.14 6.39 9.34
N PRO A 24 9.34 6.80 8.89
CA PRO A 24 10.19 7.70 9.66
C PRO A 24 9.70 9.16 9.57
N PHE A 25 8.46 9.43 9.99
CA PHE A 25 7.82 10.76 9.95
C PHE A 25 8.60 11.84 10.71
N TYR A 26 9.42 11.42 11.68
CA TYR A 26 10.25 12.27 12.52
C TYR A 26 11.53 12.78 11.84
N ARG A 27 11.87 12.30 10.64
CA ARG A 27 13.06 12.78 9.90
C ARG A 27 12.67 13.91 8.94
N LEU A 28 13.26 15.10 9.13
CA LEU A 28 13.09 16.24 8.22
C LEU A 28 13.58 15.94 6.78
N SER A 29 14.53 15.01 6.62
CA SER A 29 14.99 14.56 5.30
C SER A 29 13.87 13.86 4.52
N PHE A 30 13.03 13.06 5.19
CA PHE A 30 11.92 12.33 4.58
C PHE A 30 10.91 13.27 3.92
N TRP A 31 10.57 14.39 4.57
CA TRP A 31 9.66 15.39 4.00
C TRP A 31 10.27 16.14 2.81
N LYS A 32 11.58 16.44 2.86
CA LYS A 32 12.29 17.05 1.73
C LYS A 32 12.33 16.11 0.51
N GLU A 33 12.58 14.84 0.75
CA GLU A 33 12.59 13.79 -0.28
C GLU A 33 11.18 13.56 -0.85
N LEU A 34 10.14 13.53 -0.01
CA LEU A 34 8.74 13.44 -0.45
C LEU A 34 8.34 14.59 -1.39
N VAL A 35 8.69 15.83 -1.05
CA VAL A 35 8.39 17.01 -1.88
C VAL A 35 9.18 16.98 -3.19
N HIS A 36 10.44 16.55 -3.16
CA HIS A 36 11.26 16.33 -4.37
C HIS A 36 10.60 15.31 -5.29
N GLU A 37 10.08 14.23 -4.72
CA GLU A 37 9.43 13.18 -5.48
C GLU A 37 8.12 13.62 -6.14
N VAL A 38 7.28 14.34 -5.39
CA VAL A 38 6.03 14.90 -5.94
C VAL A 38 6.34 15.84 -7.10
N ARG A 39 7.40 16.65 -6.98
CA ARG A 39 7.87 17.53 -8.06
C ARG A 39 8.41 16.75 -9.25
N TRP A 40 9.14 15.67 -9.02
CA TRP A 40 9.61 14.76 -10.08
C TRP A 40 8.43 14.14 -10.86
N TYR A 41 7.41 13.65 -10.15
CA TYR A 41 6.21 13.10 -10.78
C TYR A 41 5.36 14.18 -11.48
N ALA A 42 5.40 15.42 -11.00
CA ALA A 42 4.80 16.58 -11.64
C ALA A 42 5.65 17.17 -12.80
N PHE A 43 6.74 16.50 -13.20
CA PHE A 43 7.68 16.95 -14.26
C PHE A 43 8.37 18.30 -13.99
N LEU A 44 8.43 18.74 -12.72
CA LEU A 44 9.06 19.99 -12.31
C LEU A 44 10.57 19.87 -12.08
N GLU A 45 11.10 18.65 -12.01
CA GLU A 45 12.50 18.38 -11.68
C GLU A 45 13.18 17.55 -12.77
N LYS A 46 14.47 17.80 -13.05
CA LYS A 46 15.20 17.17 -14.16
C LYS A 46 15.85 15.83 -13.83
N GLU A 47 16.14 15.57 -12.56
CA GLU A 47 16.86 14.35 -12.13
C GLU A 47 16.17 13.64 -10.95
N PRO A 48 15.95 12.31 -11.05
CA PRO A 48 15.44 11.52 -9.94
C PRO A 48 16.57 11.24 -8.93
N ARG A 49 16.25 11.28 -7.63
CA ARG A 49 17.18 10.83 -6.58
C ARG A 49 17.19 9.30 -6.52
N LYS A 50 18.37 8.70 -6.33
CA LYS A 50 18.50 7.26 -6.11
C LYS A 50 18.18 6.94 -4.65
N TYR A 51 17.08 6.23 -4.41
CA TYR A 51 16.77 5.68 -3.08
C TYR A 51 17.14 4.20 -3.03
N GLU A 52 17.84 3.79 -1.97
CA GLU A 52 18.25 2.39 -1.75
C GLU A 52 17.08 1.47 -1.35
N GLY A 53 15.87 2.02 -1.09
CA GLY A 53 14.66 1.25 -0.76
C GLY A 53 13.42 1.73 -1.54
N HIS A 54 12.28 1.83 -0.85
CA HIS A 54 11.09 2.49 -1.40
C HIS A 54 11.25 4.01 -1.36
N ASN A 55 10.86 4.67 -2.44
CA ASN A 55 10.67 6.11 -2.46
C ASN A 55 9.65 6.52 -1.36
N PRO A 56 9.90 7.59 -0.57
CA PRO A 56 9.02 8.08 0.48
C PRO A 56 7.54 8.17 0.10
N LEU A 57 7.22 8.60 -1.13
CA LEU A 57 5.85 8.70 -1.62
C LEU A 57 5.22 7.31 -1.81
N ALA A 58 5.95 6.39 -2.45
CA ALA A 58 5.52 5.02 -2.65
C ALA A 58 5.33 4.31 -1.30
N HIS A 59 6.19 4.61 -0.32
CA HIS A 59 6.16 4.04 1.00
C HIS A 59 4.91 4.44 1.80
N ILE A 60 4.60 5.74 1.86
CA ILE A 60 3.37 6.26 2.49
C ILE A 60 2.14 5.63 1.84
N THR A 61 2.13 5.59 0.51
CA THR A 61 0.97 5.10 -0.25
C THR A 61 0.74 3.61 0.00
N MET A 62 1.81 2.80 0.07
CA MET A 62 1.68 1.38 0.41
C MET A 62 1.16 1.17 1.83
N VAL A 63 1.65 1.90 2.83
CA VAL A 63 1.16 1.78 4.21
C VAL A 63 -0.31 2.19 4.30
N ALA A 64 -0.68 3.33 3.72
CA ALA A 64 -2.04 3.85 3.79
C ALA A 64 -3.04 2.93 3.06
N ILE A 65 -2.74 2.51 1.83
CA ILE A 65 -3.71 1.80 0.99
C ILE A 65 -3.66 0.30 1.23
N ILE A 66 -2.46 -0.31 1.26
CA ILE A 66 -2.33 -1.76 1.41
C ILE A 66 -2.55 -2.18 2.86
N THR A 67 -1.91 -1.50 3.83
CA THR A 67 -2.03 -1.90 5.23
C THR A 67 -3.33 -1.41 5.84
N VAL A 68 -3.53 -0.09 5.95
CA VAL A 68 -4.72 0.46 6.61
C VAL A 68 -6.00 0.20 5.77
N GLY A 69 -5.97 0.54 4.49
CA GLY A 69 -7.08 0.28 3.57
C GLY A 69 -7.39 -1.22 3.44
N GLY A 70 -6.38 -2.07 3.33
CA GLY A 70 -6.56 -3.53 3.28
C GLY A 70 -7.22 -4.10 4.54
N ILE A 71 -6.83 -3.64 5.74
CA ILE A 71 -7.49 -4.03 7.00
C ILE A 71 -8.95 -3.59 7.00
N ALA A 72 -9.23 -2.33 6.60
CA ALA A 72 -10.61 -1.83 6.53
C ALA A 72 -11.47 -2.66 5.56
N MET A 73 -10.93 -3.06 4.40
CA MET A 73 -11.61 -3.92 3.43
C MET A 73 -11.87 -5.33 3.96
N VAL A 74 -10.93 -5.90 4.72
CA VAL A 74 -11.11 -7.18 5.39
C VAL A 74 -12.23 -7.09 6.43
N LEU A 75 -12.20 -6.09 7.30
CA LEU A 75 -13.21 -5.90 8.35
C LEU A 75 -14.61 -5.71 7.78
N THR A 76 -14.77 -4.78 6.82
CA THR A 76 -16.05 -4.49 6.17
C THR A 76 -16.55 -5.65 5.30
N GLY A 77 -15.64 -6.38 4.64
CA GLY A 77 -16.00 -7.55 3.84
C GLY A 77 -16.50 -8.71 4.70
N PHE A 78 -15.80 -9.03 5.80
CA PHE A 78 -16.23 -10.09 6.71
C PHE A 78 -17.50 -9.74 7.48
N SER A 79 -17.73 -8.47 7.83
CA SER A 79 -18.97 -8.07 8.50
C SER A 79 -20.18 -8.24 7.56
N LEU A 80 -20.06 -7.86 6.29
CA LEU A 80 -21.13 -8.07 5.30
C LEU A 80 -21.35 -9.56 4.99
N TYR A 81 -20.28 -10.36 5.01
CA TYR A 81 -20.38 -11.80 4.84
C TYR A 81 -21.06 -12.49 6.04
N ALA A 82 -20.84 -11.98 7.26
CA ALA A 82 -21.52 -12.44 8.46
C ALA A 82 -23.04 -12.23 8.39
N GLU A 83 -23.48 -11.08 7.88
CA GLU A 83 -24.91 -10.78 7.66
C GLU A 83 -25.58 -11.83 6.75
N GLN A 84 -24.88 -12.31 5.72
CA GLN A 84 -25.38 -13.35 4.82
C GLN A 84 -25.34 -14.75 5.43
N THR A 85 -24.35 -15.04 6.26
CA THR A 85 -24.17 -16.38 6.88
C THR A 85 -25.18 -16.61 8.00
N GLY A 86 -25.64 -15.52 8.64
CA GLY A 86 -26.63 -15.55 9.72
C GLY A 86 -26.02 -15.38 11.10
N LEU A 87 -26.90 -15.02 12.04
CA LEU A 87 -26.55 -14.75 13.44
C LEU A 87 -25.96 -15.99 14.13
N GLY A 88 -24.91 -15.78 14.92
CA GLY A 88 -24.23 -16.85 15.66
C GLY A 88 -23.16 -17.60 14.88
N SER A 89 -22.95 -17.27 13.61
CA SER A 89 -21.78 -17.72 12.83
C SER A 89 -20.47 -17.18 13.42
N TRP A 90 -19.34 -17.83 13.15
CA TRP A 90 -18.05 -17.38 13.68
C TRP A 90 -17.65 -16.01 13.11
N GLN A 91 -18.09 -15.69 11.89
CA GLN A 91 -17.88 -14.40 11.26
C GLN A 91 -18.67 -13.30 11.96
N ASP A 92 -19.91 -13.59 12.37
CA ASP A 92 -20.75 -12.67 13.15
C ASP A 92 -20.16 -12.37 14.51
N GLN A 93 -19.65 -13.39 15.21
CA GLN A 93 -18.99 -13.20 16.51
C GLN A 93 -17.72 -12.35 16.42
N LEU A 94 -16.94 -12.46 15.33
CA LEU A 94 -15.68 -11.73 15.17
C LEU A 94 -15.82 -10.36 14.50
N PHE A 95 -16.79 -10.18 13.60
CA PHE A 95 -16.90 -9.00 12.73
C PHE A 95 -18.29 -8.36 12.72
N GLY A 96 -19.32 -9.02 13.26
CA GLY A 96 -20.70 -8.53 13.28
C GLY A 96 -20.88 -7.21 14.04
N TRP A 97 -20.01 -6.94 15.04
CA TRP A 97 -19.99 -5.68 15.80
C TRP A 97 -19.72 -4.44 14.93
N LEU A 98 -19.16 -4.62 13.72
CA LEU A 98 -18.86 -3.49 12.83
C LEU A 98 -20.14 -2.87 12.24
N ILE A 99 -21.19 -3.67 12.00
CA ILE A 99 -22.46 -3.20 11.44
C ILE A 99 -23.14 -2.16 12.36
N PRO A 100 -23.40 -2.45 13.65
CA PRO A 100 -24.00 -1.46 14.55
C PRO A 100 -23.05 -0.28 14.84
N LEU A 101 -21.73 -0.46 14.75
CA LEU A 101 -20.77 0.64 14.94
C LEU A 101 -20.87 1.69 13.82
N VAL A 102 -21.01 1.22 12.57
CA VAL A 102 -21.13 2.10 11.40
C VAL A 102 -22.57 2.61 11.23
N GLY A 103 -23.54 1.92 11.82
CA GLY A 103 -24.94 2.33 11.92
C GLY A 103 -25.89 1.31 11.28
N GLN A 104 -25.66 0.99 10.00
CA GLN A 104 -26.46 0.02 9.23
C GLN A 104 -25.60 -0.73 8.22
N SER A 105 -26.09 -1.88 7.74
CA SER A 105 -25.34 -2.71 6.78
C SER A 105 -25.14 -2.03 5.43
N GLN A 106 -26.05 -1.15 5.03
CA GLN A 106 -25.90 -0.36 3.80
C GLN A 106 -24.71 0.60 3.87
N ASP A 107 -24.45 1.21 5.03
CA ASP A 107 -23.34 2.14 5.20
C ASP A 107 -22.00 1.39 5.17
N VAL A 108 -21.94 0.21 5.79
CA VAL A 108 -20.77 -0.68 5.67
C VAL A 108 -20.51 -1.06 4.21
N ARG A 109 -21.56 -1.37 3.44
CA ARG A 109 -21.46 -1.66 2.00
C ARG A 109 -20.94 -0.47 1.22
N LEU A 110 -21.39 0.74 1.54
CA LEU A 110 -20.91 1.97 0.91
C LEU A 110 -19.42 2.20 1.20
N TRP A 111 -18.99 2.07 2.46
CA TRP A 111 -17.58 2.16 2.84
C TRP A 111 -16.72 1.13 2.13
N HIS A 112 -17.20 -0.11 2.02
CA HIS A 112 -16.51 -1.17 1.28
C HIS A 112 -16.39 -0.84 -0.22
N HIS A 113 -17.43 -0.28 -0.84
CA HIS A 113 -17.39 0.15 -2.24
C HIS A 113 -16.41 1.31 -2.46
N TRP A 114 -16.39 2.31 -1.57
CA TRP A 114 -15.42 3.39 -1.64
C TRP A 114 -13.98 2.87 -1.50
N GLY A 115 -13.74 1.94 -0.57
CA GLY A 115 -12.44 1.29 -0.43
C GLY A 115 -12.02 0.53 -1.68
N MET A 116 -12.94 -0.19 -2.33
CA MET A 116 -12.71 -0.86 -3.60
C MET A 116 -12.31 0.13 -4.71
N TRP A 117 -13.03 1.25 -4.86
CA TRP A 117 -12.67 2.28 -5.84
C TRP A 117 -11.30 2.91 -5.58
N ILE A 118 -10.95 3.17 -4.32
CA ILE A 118 -9.61 3.67 -3.94
C ILE A 118 -8.53 2.67 -4.38
N ILE A 119 -8.75 1.37 -4.14
CA ILE A 119 -7.80 0.32 -4.56
C ILE A 119 -7.70 0.26 -6.09
N VAL A 120 -8.81 0.36 -6.82
CA VAL A 120 -8.81 0.36 -8.30
C VAL A 120 -7.99 1.54 -8.84
N VAL A 121 -8.26 2.76 -8.36
CA VAL A 121 -7.50 3.96 -8.76
C VAL A 121 -6.01 3.82 -8.40
N PHE A 122 -5.72 3.31 -7.21
CA PHE A 122 -4.35 3.04 -6.79
C PHE A 122 -3.64 2.06 -7.71
N VAL A 123 -4.27 0.95 -8.10
CA VAL A 123 -3.67 -0.03 -9.02
C VAL A 123 -3.37 0.61 -10.38
N ILE A 124 -4.27 1.42 -10.92
CA ILE A 124 -4.07 2.14 -12.18
C ILE A 124 -2.83 3.04 -12.08
N ILE A 125 -2.78 3.89 -11.05
CA ILE A 125 -1.65 4.82 -10.81
C ILE A 125 -0.35 4.05 -10.57
N HIS A 126 -0.39 2.99 -9.75
CA HIS A 126 0.77 2.18 -9.40
C HIS A 126 1.37 1.49 -10.62
N VAL A 127 0.54 0.93 -11.51
CA VAL A 127 0.99 0.31 -12.75
C VAL A 127 1.61 1.37 -13.67
N TYR A 128 0.97 2.53 -13.82
CA TYR A 128 1.50 3.64 -14.62
C TYR A 128 2.88 4.10 -14.10
N VAL A 129 2.99 4.37 -12.80
CA VAL A 129 4.25 4.84 -12.19
C VAL A 129 5.32 3.76 -12.28
N ALA A 130 4.99 2.48 -12.06
CA ALA A 130 5.94 1.39 -12.17
C ALA A 130 6.51 1.27 -13.60
N ILE A 131 5.66 1.37 -14.62
CA ILE A 131 6.10 1.34 -16.03
C ILE A 131 6.88 2.60 -16.39
N ARG A 132 6.40 3.78 -16.00
CA ARG A 132 7.09 5.05 -16.23
C ARG A 132 8.48 5.01 -15.63
N GLU A 133 8.60 4.59 -14.38
CA GLU A 133 9.89 4.53 -13.70
C GLU A 133 10.81 3.48 -14.34
N ASP A 134 10.31 2.34 -14.80
CA ASP A 134 11.14 1.34 -15.51
C ASP A 134 11.67 1.85 -16.87
N ILE A 135 10.88 2.67 -17.57
CA ILE A 135 11.26 3.26 -18.88
C ILE A 135 12.13 4.51 -18.73
N VAL A 136 11.78 5.40 -17.81
CA VAL A 136 12.38 6.75 -17.66
C VAL A 136 13.54 6.74 -16.66
N SER A 137 13.50 5.87 -15.65
CA SER A 137 14.57 5.74 -14.66
C SER A 137 15.68 4.83 -15.17
N ARG A 138 16.90 5.04 -14.67
CA ARG A 138 18.06 4.19 -14.98
C ARG A 138 18.10 2.91 -14.11
N GLN A 139 16.95 2.46 -13.64
CA GLN A 139 16.79 1.36 -12.69
C GLN A 139 15.76 0.34 -13.20
N SER A 140 16.07 -0.96 -13.15
CA SER A 140 15.15 -2.00 -13.59
C SER A 140 14.24 -2.49 -12.46
N LEU A 141 13.29 -1.65 -12.04
CA LEU A 141 12.38 -1.93 -10.92
C LEU A 141 11.41 -3.09 -11.21
N ILE A 142 10.95 -3.25 -12.44
CA ILE A 142 10.05 -4.35 -12.82
C ILE A 142 10.80 -5.67 -12.89
N SER A 143 12.00 -5.65 -13.48
CA SER A 143 12.86 -6.83 -13.56
C SER A 143 13.20 -7.38 -12.17
N THR A 144 13.41 -6.52 -11.16
CA THR A 144 13.66 -6.95 -9.78
C THR A 144 12.47 -7.67 -9.15
N ARG A 145 11.23 -7.27 -9.45
CA ARG A 145 10.05 -7.97 -8.92
C ARG A 145 9.86 -9.37 -9.51
N ILE A 146 10.34 -9.61 -10.72
CA ILE A 146 10.21 -10.90 -11.41
C ILE A 146 11.42 -11.80 -11.15
N SER A 147 12.63 -11.24 -11.20
CA SER A 147 13.90 -11.98 -11.08
C SER A 147 14.48 -12.02 -9.67
N GLY A 148 14.04 -11.13 -8.78
CA GLY A 148 14.57 -10.96 -7.43
C GLY A 148 15.86 -10.13 -7.34
N TRP A 149 16.51 -9.80 -8.46
CA TRP A 149 17.78 -9.07 -8.47
C TRP A 149 17.60 -7.62 -8.96
N ARG A 150 18.20 -6.66 -8.25
CA ARG A 150 18.22 -5.24 -8.64
C ARG A 150 19.54 -4.93 -9.33
N MET A 151 19.47 -4.51 -10.59
CA MET A 151 20.64 -4.04 -11.33
C MET A 151 20.53 -2.54 -11.55
N PHE A 152 21.58 -1.82 -11.15
CA PHE A 152 21.74 -0.41 -11.46
C PHE A 152 22.50 -0.29 -12.78
N LYS A 153 21.98 0.47 -13.74
CA LYS A 153 22.61 0.62 -15.07
C LYS A 153 23.74 1.66 -15.11
N ASP A 154 24.03 2.38 -14.02
CA ASP A 154 25.01 3.48 -14.00
C ASP A 154 25.58 3.74 -12.58
N ASP A 155 26.90 3.96 -12.50
CA ASP A 155 27.71 4.15 -11.27
C ASP A 155 27.79 5.60 -10.77
N ARG A 156 27.15 6.55 -11.47
CA ARG A 156 27.11 7.97 -11.05
C ARG A 156 26.17 8.17 -9.86
N PRO A 157 26.48 9.04 -8.88
CA PRO A 157 25.65 9.26 -7.69
C PRO A 157 24.22 9.65 -8.03
#